data_AF-A0AAE9A9K7-F1
#
_entry.id   AF-A0AAE9A9K7-F1
#
_cell.length_a   1.000
_cell.length_b   1.000
_cell.length_c   1.000
_cell.angle_alpha   90.00
_cell.angle_beta   90.00
_cell.angle_gamma   90.00
#
_symmetry.space_group_name_H-M   'P 1'
#
loop_
_entity.id
_entity.type
_entity.pdbx_description
1 polymer ?
#
loop_
_entity_poly.entity_id
_entity_poly.type
_entity_poly.pdbx_seq_one_letter_code
_entity_poly.pdbx_strand_id
1 'polypeptide(L)'
;MWWQAVTIILVAFAIICRSDYCGSDQIAYGMEVHHSGVIRLLCSKPNCFDKNYSDCPERAESPQGCKKSNDWVGGFDKNIEGDLSVMCCEYEGLEKYAKIRYTDVRIRRGEFFEGEEKENADGDVIKFDVIKDIRMHRDSDGHAYYNLTVLSFDCESIPDVKPAWFQKSQWPYFQYKKA
;
A
#
# COMPACT_ATOMS: atom_id res chain seq x y z
N MET A 1 -30.37 -31.61 10.34
CA MET A 1 -29.50 -31.83 9.16
C MET A 1 -29.38 -30.61 8.26
N TRP A 2 -30.46 -29.86 7.96
CA TRP A 2 -30.38 -28.68 7.07
C TRP A 2 -29.55 -27.51 7.63
N TRP A 3 -29.61 -27.27 8.95
CA TRP A 3 -28.83 -26.21 9.59
C TRP A 3 -27.32 -26.43 9.45
N GLN A 4 -26.85 -27.68 9.54
CA GLN A 4 -25.44 -28.02 9.40
C GLN A 4 -24.93 -27.80 7.97
N ALA A 5 -25.75 -28.05 6.95
CA ALA A 5 -25.38 -27.77 5.56
C ALA A 5 -25.27 -26.25 5.32
N VAL A 6 -26.20 -25.46 5.88
CA VAL A 6 -26.17 -23.99 5.75
C VAL A 6 -24.95 -23.38 6.45
N THR A 7 -24.57 -23.85 7.64
CA THR A 7 -23.34 -23.40 8.29
C THR A 7 -22.09 -23.81 7.54
N ILE A 8 -22.02 -25.03 6.99
CA ILE A 8 -20.88 -25.45 6.17
C ILE A 8 -20.76 -24.59 4.91
N ILE A 9 -21.88 -24.24 4.25
CA ILE A 9 -21.88 -23.38 3.06
C ILE A 9 -21.45 -21.94 3.40
N LEU A 10 -21.92 -21.37 4.52
CA LEU A 10 -21.53 -20.02 4.96
C LEU A 10 -20.05 -19.96 5.36
N VAL A 11 -19.54 -21.00 6.03
CA VAL A 11 -18.12 -21.09 6.37
C VAL A 11 -17.27 -21.28 5.12
N ALA A 12 -17.73 -22.06 4.14
CA ALA A 12 -17.03 -22.22 2.86
C ALA A 12 -16.96 -20.91 2.06
N PHE A 13 -18.02 -20.08 2.08
CA PHE A 13 -18.04 -18.77 1.41
C PHE A 13 -17.10 -17.75 2.06
N ALA A 14 -16.97 -17.76 3.38
CA ALA A 14 -16.07 -16.86 4.11
C ALA A 14 -14.57 -17.11 3.80
N ILE A 15 -14.21 -18.30 3.30
CA ILE A 15 -12.82 -18.69 3.03
C ILE A 15 -12.29 -18.14 1.69
N ILE A 16 -13.15 -17.56 0.84
CA ILE A 16 -12.81 -17.23 -0.56
C ILE A 16 -12.34 -15.77 -0.74
N CYS A 17 -12.54 -14.87 0.23
CA CYS A 17 -12.05 -13.50 0.13
C CYS A 17 -10.52 -13.46 0.29
N ARG A 18 -9.80 -13.22 -0.82
CA ARG A 18 -8.34 -13.03 -0.85
C ARG A 18 -8.01 -11.58 -1.11
N SER A 19 -8.32 -10.75 -0.13
CA SER A 19 -7.93 -9.35 -0.08
C SER A 19 -6.91 -9.11 1.03
N ASP A 20 -6.08 -8.10 0.85
CA ASP A 20 -5.10 -7.66 1.84
C ASP A 20 -4.97 -6.14 1.76
N TYR A 21 -4.93 -5.48 2.92
CA TYR A 21 -4.98 -4.03 3.02
C TYR A 21 -4.07 -3.56 4.16
N CYS A 22 -3.27 -2.52 3.91
CA CYS A 22 -2.43 -1.87 4.92
C CYS A 22 -3.19 -0.89 5.83
N GLY A 23 -4.51 -0.72 5.64
CA GLY A 23 -5.28 0.30 6.33
C GLY A 23 -4.98 1.71 5.81
N SER A 24 -5.35 2.73 6.58
CA SER A 24 -5.18 4.16 6.24
C SER A 24 -3.95 4.82 6.88
N ASP A 25 -3.28 4.11 7.78
CA ASP A 25 -2.17 4.59 8.59
C ASP A 25 -0.84 3.86 8.34
N GLN A 26 -0.83 2.82 7.50
CA GLN A 26 0.39 2.12 7.08
C GLN A 26 0.55 2.17 5.55
N ILE A 27 1.79 2.01 5.11
CA ILE A 27 2.18 2.05 3.70
C ILE A 27 2.71 0.67 3.29
N ALA A 28 2.28 0.20 2.11
CA ALA A 28 2.82 -1.01 1.51
C ALA A 28 4.24 -0.73 0.98
N TYR A 29 5.24 -1.42 1.53
CA TYR A 29 6.65 -1.30 1.09
C TYR A 29 7.15 -2.57 0.39
N GLY A 30 6.43 -3.68 0.52
CA GLY A 30 6.79 -4.95 -0.09
C GLY A 30 5.57 -5.81 -0.43
N MET A 31 5.81 -6.87 -1.19
CA MET A 31 4.80 -7.85 -1.57
C MET A 31 5.42 -9.24 -1.69
N GLU A 32 4.75 -10.23 -1.12
CA GLU A 32 5.08 -11.65 -1.30
C GLU A 32 4.04 -12.35 -2.18
N VAL A 33 4.49 -13.29 -3.01
CA VAL A 33 3.63 -14.24 -3.70
C VAL A 33 4.00 -15.63 -3.19
N HIS A 34 3.22 -16.17 -2.26
CA HIS A 34 3.45 -17.50 -1.72
C HIS A 34 3.43 -18.58 -2.82
N HIS A 35 4.05 -19.74 -2.59
CA HIS A 35 4.07 -20.87 -3.51
C HIS A 35 2.66 -21.31 -3.97
N SER A 36 1.65 -21.15 -3.11
CA SER A 36 0.24 -21.42 -3.43
C SER A 36 -0.41 -20.38 -4.37
N GLY A 37 0.25 -19.26 -4.66
CA GLY A 37 -0.27 -18.12 -5.42
C GLY A 37 -1.09 -17.12 -4.60
N VAL A 38 -1.14 -17.31 -3.29
CA VAL A 38 -1.67 -16.29 -2.35
C VAL A 38 -0.68 -15.14 -2.32
N ILE A 39 -1.19 -13.92 -2.46
CA ILE A 39 -0.38 -12.70 -2.38
C ILE A 39 -0.63 -12.02 -1.04
N ARG A 40 0.39 -11.34 -0.51
CA ARG A 40 0.28 -10.49 0.68
C ARG A 40 1.13 -9.24 0.54
N LEU A 41 0.67 -8.15 1.14
CA LEU A 41 1.45 -6.92 1.26
C LEU A 41 2.28 -6.95 2.54
N LEU A 42 3.45 -6.34 2.47
CA LEU A 42 4.26 -5.99 3.62
C LEU A 42 3.97 -4.52 3.93
N CYS A 43 3.35 -4.26 5.07
CA CYS A 43 2.92 -2.93 5.49
C CYS A 43 3.78 -2.46 6.67
N SER A 44 4.23 -1.20 6.63
CA SER A 44 4.94 -0.55 7.73
C SER A 44 4.48 0.91 7.86
N LYS A 45 4.68 1.49 9.05
CA LYS A 45 4.39 2.88 9.33
C LYS A 45 5.70 3.61 9.62
N PRO A 46 6.36 4.20 8.61
CA PRO A 46 7.61 4.92 8.84
C PRO A 46 7.36 6.19 9.67
N ASN A 47 8.30 6.54 10.54
CA ASN A 47 8.19 7.71 11.44
C ASN A 47 7.87 9.02 10.69
N CYS A 48 8.38 9.17 9.46
CA CYS A 48 8.14 10.35 8.63
C CYS A 48 6.69 10.46 8.10
N PHE A 49 5.94 9.36 8.11
CA PHE A 49 4.52 9.32 7.78
C PHE A 49 3.61 9.25 9.01
N ASP A 50 4.16 9.11 10.23
CA ASP A 50 3.38 8.85 11.45
C ASP A 50 2.30 9.91 11.76
N LYS A 51 2.55 11.17 11.36
CA LYS A 51 1.64 12.32 11.54
C LYS A 51 0.76 12.63 10.32
N ASN A 52 0.85 11.80 9.29
CA ASN A 52 0.12 11.94 8.04
C ASN A 52 -0.86 10.77 7.91
N TYR A 53 -1.89 11.00 7.09
CA TYR A 53 -2.88 9.99 6.73
C TYR A 53 -3.04 10.06 5.22
N SER A 54 -3.27 8.91 4.61
CA SER A 54 -3.65 8.83 3.21
C SER A 54 -5.16 8.75 3.08
N ASP A 55 -5.68 9.37 2.03
CA ASP A 55 -7.10 9.24 1.68
C ASP A 55 -7.27 7.98 0.83
N CYS A 56 -7.89 6.95 1.41
CA CYS A 56 -8.07 5.65 0.79
C CYS A 56 -9.56 5.40 0.51
N PRO A 57 -9.93 4.85 -0.65
CA PRO A 57 -11.29 4.40 -0.88
C PRO A 57 -11.64 3.22 0.05
N GLU A 58 -12.93 3.00 0.30
CA GLU A 58 -13.40 1.92 1.18
C GLU A 58 -13.03 0.51 0.65
N ARG A 59 -12.88 0.36 -0.66
CA ARG A 59 -12.59 -0.91 -1.34
C ARG A 59 -11.57 -0.74 -2.46
N ALA A 60 -10.97 -1.85 -2.87
CA ALA A 60 -10.14 -1.91 -4.06
C ALA A 60 -10.98 -1.84 -5.34
N GLU A 61 -10.95 -0.69 -6.02
CA GLU A 61 -11.78 -0.43 -7.21
C GLU A 61 -10.98 -0.31 -8.50
N SER A 62 -9.64 -0.28 -8.45
CA SER A 62 -8.82 -0.05 -9.64
C SER A 62 -8.30 -1.34 -10.27
N PRO A 63 -8.92 -1.87 -11.35
CA PRO A 63 -8.44 -3.09 -12.02
C PRO A 63 -7.18 -2.86 -12.86
N GLN A 64 -6.81 -1.60 -13.10
CA GLN A 64 -5.67 -1.22 -13.94
C GLN A 64 -4.51 -0.61 -13.13
N GLY A 65 -4.52 -0.80 -11.81
CA GLY A 65 -3.50 -0.26 -10.92
C GLY A 65 -3.66 1.24 -10.63
N CYS A 66 -2.69 1.82 -9.92
CA CYS A 66 -2.74 3.21 -9.45
C CYS A 66 -2.08 4.16 -10.44
N LYS A 67 -2.90 5.00 -11.08
CA LYS A 67 -2.52 5.83 -12.23
C LYS A 67 -2.19 7.27 -11.89
N LYS A 68 -2.72 7.80 -10.78
CA LYS A 68 -2.45 9.19 -10.42
C LYS A 68 -0.99 9.32 -9.99
N SER A 69 -0.46 10.52 -10.03
CA SER A 69 0.92 10.76 -9.62
C SER A 69 1.07 10.87 -8.10
N ASN A 70 -0.01 11.21 -7.40
CA ASN A 70 -0.12 11.35 -5.95
C ASN A 70 -0.73 10.12 -5.24
N ASP A 71 -0.98 9.02 -5.95
CA ASP A 71 -1.54 7.79 -5.36
C ASP A 71 -0.47 6.70 -5.17
N TRP A 72 -0.69 5.78 -4.23
CA TRP A 72 0.09 4.56 -4.03
C TRP A 72 -0.84 3.38 -3.70
N VAL A 73 -0.28 2.17 -3.63
CA VAL A 73 -1.05 0.98 -3.27
C VAL A 73 -1.24 0.89 -1.76
N GLY A 74 -2.49 0.98 -1.30
CA GLY A 74 -2.86 0.71 0.09
C GLY A 74 -3.37 -0.71 0.32
N GLY A 75 -3.67 -1.46 -0.74
CA GLY A 75 -4.29 -2.78 -0.65
C GLY A 75 -4.71 -3.33 -2.00
N PHE A 76 -5.27 -4.54 -1.99
CA PHE A 76 -5.84 -5.16 -3.18
C PHE A 76 -7.00 -6.10 -2.83
N ASP A 77 -7.79 -6.43 -3.85
CA ASP A 77 -8.78 -7.48 -3.82
C ASP A 77 -8.63 -8.38 -5.06
N LYS A 78 -8.99 -9.66 -4.92
CA LYS A 78 -9.08 -10.59 -6.03
C LYS A 78 -10.51 -11.07 -6.21
N ASN A 79 -11.04 -10.87 -7.40
CA ASN A 79 -12.38 -11.37 -7.73
C ASN A 79 -12.38 -12.90 -7.89
N ILE A 80 -13.57 -13.48 -8.08
CA ILE A 80 -13.76 -14.93 -8.25
C ILE A 80 -13.03 -15.46 -9.51
N GLU A 81 -12.87 -14.63 -10.54
CA GLU A 81 -12.15 -14.95 -11.79
C GLU A 81 -10.62 -14.88 -11.63
N GLY A 82 -10.15 -14.38 -10.49
CA GLY A 82 -8.75 -14.21 -10.14
C GLY A 82 -8.11 -12.94 -10.69
N ASP A 83 -8.89 -11.97 -11.16
CA ASP A 83 -8.41 -10.65 -11.53
C ASP A 83 -8.12 -9.82 -10.28
N LEU A 84 -7.12 -8.94 -10.40
CA LEU A 84 -6.66 -8.09 -9.32
C LEU A 84 -7.26 -6.69 -9.45
N SER A 85 -7.93 -6.23 -8.39
CA SER A 85 -8.27 -4.83 -8.18
C SER A 85 -7.37 -4.25 -7.11
N VAL A 86 -6.88 -3.03 -7.30
CA VAL A 86 -5.96 -2.35 -6.38
C VAL A 86 -6.68 -1.21 -5.67
N MET A 87 -6.40 -1.04 -4.38
CA MET A 87 -6.83 0.09 -3.58
C MET A 87 -5.75 1.19 -3.68
N CYS A 88 -6.10 2.31 -4.29
CA CYS A 88 -5.18 3.43 -4.50
C CYS A 88 -5.44 4.50 -3.46
N CYS A 89 -4.49 4.69 -2.55
CA CYS A 89 -4.55 5.71 -1.51
C CYS A 89 -3.80 6.96 -1.98
N GLU A 90 -4.37 8.13 -1.70
CA GLU A 90 -3.83 9.42 -2.13
C GLU A 90 -3.08 10.13 -1.00
N TYR A 91 -1.94 10.73 -1.35
CA TYR A 91 -1.18 11.60 -0.47
C TYR A 91 -0.61 12.77 -1.26
N GLU A 92 -1.04 13.99 -0.92
CA GLU A 92 -0.67 15.23 -1.64
C GLU A 92 0.85 15.45 -1.74
N GLY A 93 1.62 15.00 -0.75
CA GLY A 93 3.08 15.16 -0.72
C GLY A 93 3.86 14.13 -1.55
N LEU A 94 3.20 13.12 -2.12
CA LEU A 94 3.90 11.97 -2.71
C LEU A 94 4.83 12.38 -3.84
N GLU A 95 4.35 13.14 -4.82
CA GLU A 95 5.15 13.56 -5.99
C GLU A 95 6.34 14.45 -5.62
N LYS A 96 6.21 15.18 -4.51
CA LYS A 96 7.24 16.12 -4.06
C LYS A 96 8.38 15.43 -3.35
N TYR A 97 8.08 14.39 -2.58
CA TYR A 97 9.02 13.73 -1.68
C TYR A 97 9.40 12.32 -2.14
N ALA A 98 8.75 11.76 -3.17
CA ALA A 98 9.03 10.42 -3.67
C ALA A 98 9.59 10.45 -5.09
N LYS A 99 10.48 9.51 -5.38
CA LYS A 99 11.04 9.32 -6.72
C LYS A 99 10.95 7.86 -7.13
N ILE A 100 10.77 7.60 -8.42
CA ILE A 100 10.79 6.23 -8.95
C ILE A 100 12.16 5.61 -8.68
N ARG A 101 12.15 4.47 -7.97
CA ARG A 101 13.34 3.67 -7.68
C ARG A 101 13.42 2.48 -8.62
N TYR A 102 12.33 1.72 -8.72
CA TYR A 102 12.24 0.56 -9.59
C TYR A 102 10.93 0.58 -10.38
N THR A 103 11.00 0.11 -11.62
CA THR A 103 9.86 -0.07 -12.53
C THR A 103 9.86 -1.50 -13.03
N ASP A 104 8.67 -2.09 -13.15
CA ASP A 104 8.47 -3.45 -13.68
C ASP A 104 9.25 -4.53 -12.89
N VAL A 105 9.32 -4.40 -11.57
CA VAL A 105 9.86 -5.47 -10.71
C VAL A 105 8.90 -6.64 -10.77
N ARG A 106 9.31 -7.68 -11.49
CA ARG A 106 8.50 -8.88 -11.70
C ARG A 106 8.63 -9.83 -10.51
N ILE A 107 7.49 -10.24 -9.96
CA ILE A 107 7.37 -11.20 -8.86
C ILE A 107 6.47 -12.35 -9.30
N ARG A 108 7.01 -13.57 -9.21
CA ARG A 108 6.33 -14.83 -9.50
C ARG A 108 6.02 -15.58 -8.22
N ARG A 109 5.32 -16.71 -8.35
CA ARG A 109 5.05 -17.60 -7.22
C ARG A 109 6.36 -18.07 -6.55
N GLY A 110 6.40 -17.98 -5.23
CA GLY A 110 7.58 -18.27 -4.41
C GLY A 110 8.54 -17.11 -4.25
N GLU A 111 8.32 -15.99 -4.94
CA GLU A 111 9.16 -14.80 -4.87
C GLU A 111 8.51 -13.71 -4.02
N PHE A 112 9.33 -12.79 -3.52
CA PHE A 112 8.90 -11.61 -2.79
C PHE A 112 9.77 -10.42 -3.16
N PHE A 113 9.24 -9.23 -2.94
CA PHE A 113 9.97 -7.98 -2.96
C PHE A 113 9.77 -7.30 -1.62
N GLU A 114 10.86 -6.81 -1.04
CA GLU A 114 10.87 -6.06 0.20
C GLU A 114 11.60 -4.75 -0.04
N GLY A 115 10.92 -3.64 0.17
CA GLY A 115 11.48 -2.30 0.04
C GLY A 115 12.44 -1.98 1.19
N GLU A 116 13.34 -1.02 0.96
CA GLU A 116 14.28 -0.57 1.98
C GLU A 116 13.65 0.44 2.94
N GLU A 117 13.89 0.25 4.25
CA GLU A 117 13.74 1.26 5.30
C GLU A 117 15.12 1.61 5.83
N LYS A 118 15.54 2.86 5.63
CA LYS A 118 16.88 3.33 6.04
C LYS A 118 16.74 4.34 7.17
N GLU A 119 17.46 4.10 8.25
CA GLU A 119 17.52 4.97 9.42
C GLU A 119 18.85 5.73 9.50
N ASN A 120 18.84 6.89 10.18
CA ASN A 120 20.04 7.61 10.59
C ASN A 120 20.57 7.07 11.93
N ALA A 121 21.65 7.67 12.45
CA ALA A 121 22.23 7.27 13.73
C ALA A 121 21.32 7.56 14.95
N ASP A 122 20.34 8.46 14.78
CA ASP A 122 19.39 8.86 15.82
C ASP A 122 18.14 7.96 15.83
N GLY A 123 18.01 7.03 14.87
CA GLY A 123 16.86 6.13 14.70
C GLY A 123 15.71 6.71 13.89
N ASP A 124 15.90 7.86 13.24
CA ASP A 124 14.89 8.43 12.34
C ASP A 124 15.01 7.81 10.95
N VAL A 125 13.86 7.42 10.38
CA VAL A 125 13.77 6.90 9.02
C VAL A 125 14.04 8.04 8.03
N ILE A 126 15.13 7.93 7.28
CA ILE A 126 15.55 8.90 6.25
C ILE A 126 15.03 8.55 4.87
N LYS A 127 14.85 7.25 4.58
CA LYS A 127 14.30 6.77 3.30
C LYS A 127 13.43 5.56 3.53
N PHE A 128 12.35 5.49 2.76
CA PHE A 128 11.41 4.38 2.83
C PHE A 128 10.88 4.07 1.45
N ASP A 129 10.96 2.82 1.01
CA ASP A 129 10.41 2.41 -0.28
C ASP A 129 8.90 2.12 -0.20
N VAL A 130 8.16 2.51 -1.23
CA VAL A 130 6.69 2.46 -1.28
C VAL A 130 6.25 1.80 -2.58
N ILE A 131 5.29 0.88 -2.49
CA ILE A 131 4.66 0.27 -3.66
C ILE A 131 3.67 1.27 -4.27
N LYS A 132 4.04 1.78 -5.45
CA LYS A 132 3.25 2.74 -6.20
C LYS A 132 2.17 2.10 -7.05
N ASP A 133 2.49 0.97 -7.68
CA ASP A 133 1.55 0.28 -8.56
C ASP A 133 1.80 -1.23 -8.55
N ILE A 134 0.73 -2.02 -8.72
CA ILE A 134 0.77 -3.47 -8.90
C ILE A 134 -0.01 -3.81 -10.16
N ARG A 135 0.65 -4.45 -11.13
CA ARG A 135 0.01 -4.94 -12.35
C ARG A 135 0.08 -6.45 -12.42
N MET A 136 -1.08 -7.09 -12.49
CA MET A 136 -1.18 -8.54 -12.67
C MET A 136 -1.15 -8.89 -14.15
N HIS A 137 -0.36 -9.91 -14.47
CA HIS A 137 -0.29 -10.50 -15.80
C HIS A 137 -0.34 -12.03 -15.68
N ARG A 138 -0.57 -12.71 -16.80
CA ARG A 138 -0.49 -14.17 -16.91
C ARG A 138 0.58 -14.53 -17.94
N ASP A 139 1.39 -15.54 -17.66
CA ASP A 139 2.36 -16.07 -18.61
C ASP A 139 1.70 -17.01 -19.63
N SER A 140 2.50 -17.60 -20.52
CA SER A 140 2.03 -18.55 -21.54
C SER A 140 1.39 -19.80 -20.96
N ASP A 141 1.78 -20.17 -19.73
CA ASP A 141 1.31 -21.35 -19.02
C ASP A 141 0.07 -21.03 -18.16
N GLY A 142 -0.38 -19.77 -18.18
CA GLY A 142 -1.52 -19.28 -17.42
C GLY A 142 -1.22 -18.94 -15.96
N HIS A 143 0.04 -19.00 -15.53
CA HIS A 143 0.43 -18.62 -14.18
C HIS A 143 0.49 -17.09 -14.03
N ALA A 144 -0.09 -16.61 -12.92
CA ALA A 144 -0.07 -15.20 -12.58
C ALA A 144 1.34 -14.75 -12.14
N TYR A 145 1.78 -13.61 -12.66
CA TYR A 145 2.92 -12.85 -12.14
C TYR A 145 2.55 -11.38 -12.00
N TYR A 146 3.31 -10.66 -11.21
CA TYR A 146 3.00 -9.28 -10.85
C TYR A 146 4.19 -8.37 -11.17
N ASN A 147 3.93 -7.24 -11.78
CA ASN A 147 4.91 -6.19 -11.98
C ASN A 147 4.64 -5.08 -10.96
N LEU A 148 5.65 -4.77 -10.13
CA LEU A 148 5.59 -3.66 -9.20
C LEU A 148 6.25 -2.42 -9.78
N THR A 149 5.70 -1.26 -9.44
CA THR A 149 6.41 0.02 -9.49
C THR A 149 6.68 0.48 -8.07
N VAL A 150 7.92 0.85 -7.78
CA VAL A 150 8.38 1.20 -6.43
C VAL A 150 8.94 2.62 -6.44
N LEU A 151 8.45 3.44 -5.51
CA LEU A 151 8.98 4.77 -5.23
C LEU A 151 9.90 4.70 -4.01
N SER A 152 10.94 5.52 -3.97
CA SER A 152 11.70 5.80 -2.75
C SER A 152 11.21 7.13 -2.18
N PHE A 153 10.63 7.07 -1.00
CA PHE A 153 10.13 8.19 -0.22
C PHE A 153 11.27 8.80 0.57
N ASP A 154 11.57 10.08 0.30
CA ASP A 154 12.64 10.83 0.94
C ASP A 154 12.11 11.54 2.18
N CYS A 155 12.20 10.86 3.31
CA CYS A 155 11.67 11.34 4.58
C CYS A 155 12.39 12.59 5.09
N GLU A 156 13.70 12.74 4.83
CA GLU A 156 14.47 13.94 5.24
C GLU A 156 13.95 15.22 4.58
N SER A 157 13.36 15.09 3.39
CA SER A 157 12.81 16.23 2.64
C SER A 157 11.42 16.66 3.14
N ILE A 158 10.78 15.89 4.02
CA ILE A 158 9.44 16.16 4.53
C ILE A 158 9.54 17.10 5.74
N PRO A 159 8.84 18.25 5.75
CA PRO A 159 8.89 19.15 6.89
C PRO A 159 8.16 18.56 8.10
N ASP A 160 8.84 18.48 9.24
CA ASP A 160 8.27 18.02 10.53
C ASP A 160 7.03 18.80 10.98
N VAL A 161 6.99 20.08 10.58
CA VAL A 161 5.93 21.00 10.92
C VAL A 161 5.14 21.29 9.65
N LYS A 162 3.85 20.89 9.65
CA LYS A 162 2.93 21.25 8.56
C LYS A 162 2.97 22.77 8.35
N PRO A 163 2.91 23.27 7.12
CA PRO A 163 3.02 24.71 6.87
C PRO A 163 1.90 25.49 7.58
N ALA A 164 2.21 26.71 8.01
CA ALA A 164 1.33 27.51 8.87
C ALA A 164 -0.08 27.77 8.29
N TRP A 165 -0.22 27.77 6.96
CA TRP A 165 -1.52 27.90 6.29
C TRP A 165 -2.41 26.67 6.50
N PHE A 166 -1.84 25.46 6.52
CA PHE A 166 -2.57 24.19 6.72
C PHE A 166 -2.96 24.02 8.19
N GLN A 167 -2.11 24.47 9.11
CA GLN A 167 -2.46 24.47 10.54
C GLN A 167 -3.64 25.40 10.83
N LYS A 168 -3.73 26.54 10.14
CA LYS A 168 -4.82 27.51 10.31
C LYS A 168 -6.18 27.04 9.78
N SER A 169 -6.20 26.08 8.85
CA SER A 169 -7.45 25.53 8.29
C SER A 169 -8.01 24.34 9.08
N GLN A 170 -7.23 23.75 10.00
CA GLN A 170 -7.65 22.61 10.82
C GLN A 170 -8.15 23.10 12.20
N TRP A 171 -9.41 22.79 12.52
CA TRP A 171 -10.02 23.09 13.81
C TRP A 171 -9.88 21.88 14.76
N PRO A 172 -9.55 22.05 16.05
CA PRO A 172 -9.24 23.30 16.75
C PRO A 172 -7.79 23.76 16.52
N TYR A 173 -7.63 25.07 16.30
CA TYR A 173 -6.32 25.69 16.07
C TYR A 173 -5.67 26.10 17.40
N PHE A 174 -4.60 25.42 17.81
CA PHE A 174 -3.81 25.79 18.99
C PHE A 174 -2.50 26.47 18.57
N GLN A 175 -2.37 27.76 18.88
CA GLN A 175 -1.11 28.50 18.74
C GLN A 175 -0.18 28.11 19.89
N TYR A 176 0.69 27.12 19.69
CA TYR A 176 1.80 26.91 20.62
C TYR A 176 2.82 28.02 20.39
N LYS A 177 2.89 28.98 21.32
CA LYS A 177 4.01 29.93 21.38
C LYS A 177 5.29 29.11 21.58
N LYS A 178 6.25 29.20 20.64
CA LYS A 178 7.63 28.77 20.91
C LYS A 178 8.13 29.58 22.11
N ALA A 179 8.54 28.87 23.17
CA ALA A 179 9.29 29.44 24.28
C ALA A 179 10.69 29.86 23.82
#